data_AF-A0A2V6KN98-F1
#
_entry.id   AF-A0A2V6KN98-F1
#
_cell.length_a   1.000
_cell.length_b   1.000
_cell.length_c   1.000
_cell.angle_alpha   90.00
_cell.angle_beta   90.00
_cell.angle_gamma   90.00
#
_symmetry.space_group_name_H-M   'P 1'
#
loop_
_entity.id
_entity.type
_entity.pdbx_description
1 polymer ?
#
loop_
_entity_poly.entity_id
_entity_poly.type
_entity_poly.pdbx_seq_one_letter_code
_entity_poly.pdbx_strand_id
1 'polypeptide(L)'
;MRQFFHNPAFRLAIGVLLLAITPACSKRSGAGGSDSNIDYWTCTMHPSVHAKDPGKCPICSMDLVPVMKRAGGASSPTPAATPTNQSSAKGDEMKGMQGMGNMPGMPGMKGSEVKGAEEKPGEFVVPVERQQQIGVSFATVEMKPLSHSIRAVGRVVPETQRVWRVVSRTAAYVQELGVNAPGELVKKNQVLMKLYSPELLTTQRELIDLLRSRDGT
;
A
#
# COMPACT_ATOMS: atom_id res chain seq x y z
N MET A 1 -33.98 19.03 -20.16
CA MET A 1 -33.19 18.20 -21.12
C MET A 1 -33.91 16.89 -21.44
N ARG A 2 -35.14 16.92 -21.98
CA ARG A 2 -35.97 15.71 -22.20
C ARG A 2 -36.45 15.52 -23.64
N GLN A 3 -35.93 16.31 -24.59
CA GLN A 3 -36.46 16.41 -25.96
C GLN A 3 -35.53 15.81 -27.04
N PHE A 4 -34.30 15.39 -26.70
CA PHE A 4 -33.31 14.96 -27.70
C PHE A 4 -33.34 13.45 -28.05
N PHE A 5 -34.03 12.61 -27.27
CA PHE A 5 -33.98 11.15 -27.42
C PHE A 5 -35.08 10.53 -28.30
N HIS A 6 -35.97 11.34 -28.89
CA HIS A 6 -37.09 10.86 -29.71
C HIS A 6 -36.96 11.15 -31.22
N ASN A 7 -35.80 11.63 -31.68
CA ASN A 7 -35.60 11.92 -33.10
C ASN A 7 -35.18 10.64 -33.87
N PRO A 8 -35.97 10.12 -34.81
CA PRO A 8 -35.70 8.85 -35.50
C PRO A 8 -34.38 8.86 -36.30
N ALA A 9 -33.91 10.04 -36.71
CA ALA A 9 -32.61 10.22 -37.37
C ALA A 9 -31.41 9.86 -36.47
N PHE A 10 -31.52 10.06 -35.15
CA PHE A 10 -30.44 9.77 -34.20
C PHE A 10 -30.32 8.27 -33.89
N ARG A 11 -31.44 7.52 -33.97
CA ARG A 11 -31.44 6.05 -33.81
C ARG A 11 -30.82 5.33 -35.00
N LEU A 12 -30.97 5.88 -36.20
CA LEU A 12 -30.33 5.35 -37.40
C LEU A 12 -28.81 5.61 -37.42
N ALA A 13 -28.34 6.73 -36.88
CA ALA A 13 -26.91 7.06 -36.83
C ALA A 13 -26.10 6.19 -35.84
N ILE A 14 -26.69 5.78 -34.72
CA ILE A 14 -26.02 4.89 -33.74
C ILE A 14 -25.98 3.43 -34.22
N GLY A 15 -27.00 3.00 -34.98
CA GLY A 15 -27.06 1.64 -35.54
C GLY A 15 -26.01 1.37 -36.63
N VAL A 16 -25.63 2.38 -37.41
CA VAL A 16 -24.61 2.25 -38.47
C VAL A 16 -23.18 2.30 -37.92
N LEU A 17 -22.96 2.93 -36.76
CA LEU A 17 -21.63 3.03 -36.15
C LEU A 17 -21.20 1.76 -35.38
N LEU A 18 -22.13 0.85 -35.06
CA LEU A 18 -21.87 -0.39 -34.30
C LEU A 18 -21.58 -1.64 -35.16
N LEU A 19 -21.60 -1.54 -36.50
CA LEU A 19 -21.36 -2.66 -37.41
C LEU A 19 -19.97 -2.64 -38.10
N ALA A 20 -19.03 -1.82 -37.63
CA ALA A 20 -17.75 -1.55 -38.31
C ALA A 20 -16.49 -1.79 -37.45
N ILE A 21 -16.53 -2.67 -36.44
CA ILE A 21 -15.34 -3.04 -35.67
C ILE A 21 -15.33 -4.56 -35.41
N THR A 22 -14.86 -5.33 -36.40
CA THR A 22 -14.34 -6.68 -36.21
C THR A 22 -12.82 -6.65 -36.26
N PRO A 23 -12.10 -6.93 -35.16
CA PRO A 23 -10.69 -7.25 -35.24
C PRO A 23 -10.51 -8.77 -35.34
N ALA A 24 -9.79 -9.16 -36.40
CA ALA A 24 -9.32 -10.50 -36.67
C ALA A 24 -8.23 -10.98 -35.69
N CYS A 25 -8.11 -12.31 -35.56
CA CYS A 25 -7.22 -13.08 -34.70
C CYS A 25 -5.74 -12.65 -34.69
N SER A 26 -5.04 -12.94 -33.58
CA SER A 26 -3.87 -13.86 -33.62
C SER A 26 -3.34 -14.23 -32.22
N LYS A 27 -3.36 -15.54 -31.98
CA LYS A 27 -2.74 -16.25 -30.86
C LYS A 27 -1.23 -16.26 -31.06
N ARG A 28 -0.44 -15.71 -30.13
CA ARG A 28 1.02 -15.84 -30.12
C ARG A 28 1.42 -16.74 -28.96
N SER A 29 1.67 -18.01 -29.28
CA SER A 29 2.32 -18.97 -28.40
C SER A 29 3.82 -18.66 -28.40
N GLY A 30 4.39 -18.41 -27.22
CA GLY A 30 5.84 -18.32 -27.01
C GLY A 30 6.30 -19.53 -26.21
N ALA A 31 6.85 -20.52 -26.92
CA ALA A 31 7.56 -21.66 -26.37
C ALA A 31 8.98 -21.27 -25.93
N GLY A 32 9.52 -22.02 -24.97
CA GLY A 32 10.79 -21.77 -24.30
C GLY A 32 12.03 -21.79 -25.20
N GLY A 33 13.05 -21.08 -24.72
CA GLY A 33 14.42 -21.08 -25.25
C GLY A 33 15.39 -21.30 -24.09
N SER A 34 16.33 -22.21 -24.33
CA SER A 34 17.19 -22.93 -23.38
C SER A 34 18.24 -22.11 -22.63
N ASP A 35 18.37 -22.51 -21.38
CA ASP A 35 19.34 -22.24 -20.32
C ASP A 35 20.83 -22.36 -20.70
N SER A 36 21.55 -21.24 -20.78
CA SER A 36 23.03 -21.27 -20.68
C SER A 36 23.65 -20.11 -19.90
N ASN A 37 22.85 -19.16 -19.40
CA ASN A 37 23.33 -18.00 -18.63
C ASN A 37 22.56 -17.81 -17.31
N ILE A 38 22.18 -18.90 -16.65
CA ILE A 38 21.42 -18.86 -15.40
C ILE A 38 22.24 -19.57 -14.33
N ASP A 39 22.43 -18.90 -13.19
CA ASP A 39 23.21 -19.40 -12.05
C ASP A 39 22.31 -20.13 -11.07
N TYR A 40 21.19 -19.51 -10.70
CA TYR A 40 20.15 -20.09 -9.87
C TYR A 40 18.82 -19.35 -10.06
N TRP A 41 17.73 -20.00 -9.67
CA TRP A 41 16.38 -19.45 -9.68
C TRP A 41 15.97 -19.07 -8.26
N THR A 42 15.41 -17.86 -8.06
CA THR A 42 15.01 -17.36 -6.74
C THR A 42 13.59 -16.77 -6.75
N CYS A 43 12.95 -16.74 -5.58
CA CYS A 43 11.62 -16.15 -5.39
C CYS A 43 11.74 -14.71 -4.89
N THR A 44 10.98 -13.78 -5.47
CA THR A 44 10.98 -12.35 -5.09
C THR A 44 10.57 -12.11 -3.64
N MET A 45 9.71 -12.98 -3.09
CA MET A 45 9.25 -12.90 -1.70
C MET A 45 10.13 -13.68 -0.72
N HIS A 46 10.88 -14.66 -1.21
CA HIS A 46 11.75 -15.51 -0.39
C HIS A 46 13.12 -15.66 -1.03
N PRO A 47 13.99 -14.63 -0.92
CA PRO A 47 15.32 -14.63 -1.52
C PRO A 47 16.23 -15.79 -1.05
N SER A 48 15.91 -16.41 0.08
CA SER A 48 16.64 -17.56 0.62
C SER A 48 16.37 -18.89 -0.12
N VAL A 49 15.39 -18.93 -1.03
CA VAL A 49 15.09 -20.13 -1.83
C VAL A 49 15.90 -20.06 -3.13
N HIS A 50 16.83 -21.01 -3.30
CA HIS A 50 17.61 -21.18 -4.53
C HIS A 50 17.28 -22.54 -5.16
N ALA A 51 16.75 -22.53 -6.39
CA ALA A 51 16.48 -23.74 -7.16
C ALA A 51 17.35 -23.77 -8.43
N LYS A 52 17.63 -24.98 -8.93
CA LYS A 52 18.41 -25.16 -10.17
C LYS A 52 17.53 -25.09 -11.42
N ASP A 53 16.25 -25.42 -11.27
CA ASP A 53 15.30 -25.55 -12.38
C ASP A 53 14.19 -24.51 -12.30
N PRO A 54 13.62 -24.09 -13.44
CA PRO A 54 12.44 -23.26 -13.46
C PRO A 54 11.26 -24.00 -12.81
N GLY A 55 10.53 -23.33 -11.92
CA GLY A 55 9.42 -23.95 -11.21
C GLY A 55 8.70 -22.99 -10.28
N LYS A 56 7.79 -23.54 -9.47
CA LYS A 56 7.07 -22.79 -8.44
C LYS A 56 7.84 -22.81 -7.13
N CYS A 57 7.85 -21.68 -6.43
CA CYS A 57 8.38 -21.58 -5.08
C CYS A 57 7.59 -22.50 -4.12
N PRO A 58 8.23 -23.38 -3.34
CA PRO A 58 7.53 -24.29 -2.42
C PRO A 58 6.88 -23.57 -1.22
N ILE A 59 7.19 -22.28 -1.00
CA ILE A 59 6.66 -21.50 0.13
C ILE A 59 5.41 -20.70 -0.29
N CYS A 60 5.45 -20.05 -1.46
CA CYS A 60 4.41 -19.12 -1.90
C CYS A 60 3.76 -19.49 -3.25
N SER A 61 4.16 -20.59 -3.87
CA SER A 61 3.62 -21.10 -5.14
C SER A 61 3.71 -20.14 -6.35
N MET A 62 4.48 -19.06 -6.24
CA MET A 62 4.77 -18.14 -7.34
C MET A 62 5.93 -18.64 -8.21
N ASP A 63 6.01 -18.17 -9.45
CA ASP A 63 7.09 -18.51 -10.38
C ASP A 63 8.45 -18.00 -9.89
N LEU A 64 9.45 -18.87 -9.97
CA LEU A 64 10.83 -18.50 -9.71
C LEU A 64 11.39 -17.66 -10.87
N VAL A 65 12.26 -16.71 -10.53
CA VAL A 65 12.90 -15.80 -11.47
C VAL A 65 14.39 -16.17 -11.59
N PRO A 66 14.98 -16.19 -12.80
CA PRO A 66 16.36 -16.59 -12.98
C PRO A 66 17.33 -15.47 -12.60
N VAL A 67 18.39 -15.82 -11.87
CA VAL A 67 19.53 -14.95 -11.58
C VAL A 67 20.69 -15.36 -12.47
N MET A 68 21.23 -14.40 -13.20
CA MET A 68 22.31 -14.61 -14.17
C MET A 68 23.68 -14.65 -13.48
N LYS A 69 24.63 -15.40 -14.05
CA LYS A 69 26.01 -15.46 -13.56
C LYS A 69 26.67 -14.09 -13.73
N ARG A 70 27.16 -13.48 -12.65
CA ARG A 70 27.95 -12.24 -12.74
C ARG A 70 29.31 -12.55 -13.35
N ALA A 71 29.60 -12.00 -14.53
CA ALA A 71 30.94 -11.96 -15.09
C ALA A 71 31.75 -10.87 -14.37
N GLY A 72 32.64 -11.28 -13.46
CA GLY A 72 33.82 -10.52 -13.02
C GLY A 72 33.61 -9.13 -12.38
N GLY A 73 33.66 -9.08 -11.05
CA GLY A 73 34.16 -7.92 -10.30
C GLY A 73 33.11 -6.99 -9.69
N ALA A 74 32.68 -7.30 -8.46
CA ALA A 74 32.24 -6.31 -7.45
C ALA A 74 31.95 -7.02 -6.13
N SER A 75 32.83 -6.82 -5.14
CA SER A 75 32.62 -7.16 -3.74
C SER A 75 31.65 -6.17 -3.10
N SER A 76 30.52 -6.66 -2.62
CA SER A 76 29.55 -5.93 -1.80
C SER A 76 30.05 -5.77 -0.35
N PRO A 77 29.73 -4.65 0.34
CA PRO A 77 29.97 -4.49 1.77
C PRO A 77 28.90 -5.20 2.62
N THR A 78 29.32 -5.83 3.71
CA THR A 78 28.46 -6.46 4.72
C THR A 78 27.89 -5.41 5.70
N PRO A 79 26.58 -5.40 6.02
CA PRO A 79 26.02 -4.57 7.08
C PRO A 79 26.04 -5.26 8.45
N ALA A 80 26.09 -4.39 9.46
CA ALA A 80 26.28 -4.57 10.89
C ALA A 80 25.37 -5.57 11.65
N ALA A 81 25.91 -6.05 12.78
CA ALA A 81 25.15 -6.37 13.99
C ALA A 81 25.83 -5.71 15.21
N THR A 82 25.03 -5.19 16.15
CA THR A 82 25.39 -4.38 17.35
C THR A 82 24.73 -5.04 18.59
N PRO A 83 24.90 -4.53 19.82
CA PRO A 83 26.05 -4.55 20.73
C PRO A 83 25.82 -5.47 21.96
N THR A 84 26.88 -5.88 22.66
CA THR A 84 26.77 -6.32 24.07
C THR A 84 27.92 -5.75 24.89
N ASN A 85 27.56 -4.97 25.90
CA ASN A 85 28.43 -4.45 26.94
C ASN A 85 28.64 -5.54 28.00
N GLN A 86 29.88 -5.73 28.46
CA GLN A 86 30.18 -6.01 29.87
C GLN A 86 31.67 -5.78 30.19
N SER A 87 31.89 -4.70 30.94
CA SER A 87 32.80 -4.50 32.08
C SER A 87 34.00 -5.42 32.33
N SER A 88 35.14 -4.75 32.48
CA SER A 88 36.06 -4.81 33.63
C SER A 88 36.97 -6.02 33.87
N ALA A 89 38.26 -5.68 33.83
CA ALA A 89 39.34 -6.05 34.74
C ALA A 89 39.89 -7.49 34.71
N LYS A 90 41.21 -7.54 34.49
CA LYS A 90 42.22 -8.09 35.42
C LYS A 90 43.18 -9.08 34.73
N GLY A 91 44.46 -8.70 34.76
CA GLY A 91 45.56 -9.58 35.15
C GLY A 91 46.03 -10.64 34.16
N ASP A 92 47.33 -10.54 33.87
CA ASP A 92 48.28 -11.66 33.91
C ASP A 92 48.94 -12.14 32.59
N GLU A 93 50.26 -11.96 32.64
CA GLU A 93 51.35 -12.78 32.12
C GLU A 93 51.57 -12.94 30.61
N MET A 94 52.68 -12.31 30.21
CA MET A 94 53.54 -12.69 29.09
C MET A 94 53.97 -14.16 29.18
N LYS A 95 53.84 -14.88 28.07
CA LYS A 95 54.81 -15.93 27.70
C LYS A 95 54.96 -15.96 26.19
N GLY A 96 56.19 -15.76 25.76
CA GLY A 96 56.54 -15.38 24.41
C GLY A 96 56.48 -16.49 23.37
N MET A 97 56.83 -16.09 22.15
CA MET A 97 57.65 -16.91 21.26
C MET A 97 58.34 -15.97 20.27
N GLN A 98 59.67 -16.01 20.25
CA GLN A 98 60.47 -15.39 19.20
C GLN A 98 60.17 -16.05 17.84
N GLY A 99 60.15 -15.25 16.78
CA GLY A 99 60.14 -15.72 15.40
C GLY A 99 60.90 -14.73 14.53
N MET A 100 62.07 -15.18 14.06
CA MET A 100 63.00 -14.67 13.04
C MET A 100 62.52 -13.47 12.19
N GLY A 101 63.32 -12.44 11.92
CA GLY A 101 64.73 -12.49 11.55
C GLY A 101 64.88 -11.83 10.17
N ASN A 102 65.47 -10.63 10.20
CA ASN A 102 66.11 -9.88 9.12
C ASN A 102 66.20 -10.53 7.72
N MET A 103 65.73 -9.81 6.70
CA MET A 103 66.37 -9.79 5.38
C MET A 103 66.55 -8.34 4.91
N PRO A 104 67.79 -7.88 4.68
CA PRO A 104 68.09 -6.56 4.14
C PRO A 104 68.32 -6.61 2.62
N GLY A 105 67.83 -5.60 1.89
CA GLY A 105 68.33 -5.27 0.55
C GLY A 105 67.29 -4.70 -0.41
N MET A 106 67.27 -3.36 -0.57
CA MET A 106 67.57 -2.61 -1.82
C MET A 106 67.15 -1.13 -1.69
N PRO A 107 67.74 -0.19 -2.47
CA PRO A 107 68.04 1.16 -2.03
C PRO A 107 67.18 2.26 -2.67
N GLY A 108 67.00 3.33 -1.90
CA GLY A 108 67.06 4.72 -2.37
C GLY A 108 66.23 5.14 -3.58
N MET A 109 65.00 5.61 -3.32
CA MET A 109 64.43 6.72 -4.08
C MET A 109 64.12 7.88 -3.12
N LYS A 110 64.76 9.01 -3.42
CA LYS A 110 64.65 10.28 -2.70
C LYS A 110 63.23 10.82 -2.75
N GLY A 111 62.85 11.46 -1.65
CA GLY A 111 61.50 11.85 -1.34
C GLY A 111 60.88 12.89 -2.27
N SER A 112 59.58 12.73 -2.46
CA SER A 112 58.65 13.84 -2.44
C SER A 112 57.88 13.70 -1.13
N GLU A 113 58.06 14.66 -0.23
CA GLU A 113 57.35 14.76 1.04
C GLU A 113 55.83 14.78 0.79
N VAL A 114 55.19 13.63 0.93
CA VAL A 114 53.76 13.58 1.24
C VAL A 114 53.68 13.87 2.74
N LYS A 115 53.42 15.14 3.08
CA LYS A 115 53.01 15.51 4.44
C LYS A 115 51.79 14.66 4.79
N GLY A 116 52.00 13.68 5.66
CA GLY A 116 50.93 12.91 6.28
C GLY A 116 50.02 13.87 7.02
N ALA A 117 48.83 14.10 6.47
CA ALA A 117 47.72 14.63 7.24
C ALA A 117 47.29 13.49 8.17
N GLU A 118 47.38 13.71 9.47
CA GLU A 118 46.82 12.83 10.49
C GLU A 118 45.36 12.49 10.12
N GLU A 119 45.12 11.22 9.79
CA GLU A 119 43.78 10.71 9.50
C GLU A 119 42.95 10.73 10.78
N LYS A 120 42.19 11.80 10.97
CA LYS A 120 41.07 11.81 11.91
C LYS A 120 39.98 10.90 11.32
N PRO A 121 39.52 9.87 12.03
CA PRO A 121 38.50 8.97 11.51
C PRO A 121 37.20 9.76 11.27
N GLY A 122 36.85 9.94 9.99
CA GLY A 122 35.63 10.62 9.55
C GLY A 122 35.85 11.72 8.50
N GLU A 123 37.09 12.17 8.26
CA GLU A 123 37.38 13.20 7.25
C GLU A 123 38.00 12.58 5.99
N PHE A 124 37.20 12.45 4.93
CA PHE A 124 37.64 11.95 3.63
C PHE A 124 37.83 13.13 2.67
N VAL A 125 39.07 13.38 2.27
CA VAL A 125 39.43 14.50 1.39
C VAL A 125 39.46 14.03 -0.07
N VAL A 126 38.56 14.55 -0.89
CA VAL A 126 38.54 14.27 -2.34
C VAL A 126 39.37 15.35 -3.07
N PRO A 127 40.33 14.98 -3.93
CA PRO A 127 41.08 15.95 -4.73
C PRO A 127 40.18 16.78 -5.65
N VAL A 128 40.49 18.06 -5.82
CA VAL A 128 39.66 19.01 -6.57
C VAL A 128 39.48 18.62 -8.04
N GLU A 129 40.48 17.99 -8.67
CA GLU A 129 40.40 17.45 -10.03
C GLU A 129 39.33 16.35 -10.13
N ARG A 130 39.28 15.49 -9.11
CA ARG A 130 38.28 14.42 -9.01
C ARG A 130 36.89 14.99 -8.70
N GLN A 131 36.80 16.04 -7.88
CA GLN A 131 35.52 16.72 -7.62
C GLN A 131 34.94 17.36 -8.90
N GLN A 132 35.80 17.95 -9.73
CA GLN A 132 35.41 18.57 -11.01
C GLN A 132 35.01 17.52 -12.06
N GLN A 133 35.76 16.42 -12.17
CA GLN A 133 35.44 15.32 -13.08
C GLN A 133 34.09 14.64 -12.75
N ILE A 134 33.71 14.59 -11.47
CA ILE A 134 32.46 13.97 -11.00
C ILE A 134 31.28 14.96 -11.05
N GLY A 135 31.54 16.27 -11.18
CA GLY A 135 30.49 17.28 -11.26
C GLY A 135 29.73 17.49 -9.95
N VAL A 136 30.45 17.59 -8.82
CA VAL A 136 29.85 17.73 -7.50
C VAL A 136 29.13 19.08 -7.36
N SER A 137 27.85 19.05 -6.95
CA SER A 137 27.05 20.24 -6.62
C SER A 137 26.78 20.33 -5.13
N PHE A 138 27.00 21.51 -4.54
CA PHE A 138 26.69 21.78 -3.13
C PHE A 138 25.41 22.63 -3.01
N ALA A 139 24.67 22.43 -1.91
CA ALA A 139 23.56 23.29 -1.53
C ALA A 139 23.67 23.63 -0.04
N THR A 140 23.36 24.88 0.31
CA THR A 140 23.30 25.32 1.71
C THR A 140 22.11 24.66 2.40
N VAL A 141 22.32 24.16 3.62
CA VAL A 141 21.26 23.55 4.42
C VAL A 141 20.34 24.66 4.94
N GLU A 142 19.05 24.57 4.59
CA GLU A 142 18.03 25.52 5.05
C GLU A 142 16.86 24.76 5.68
N MET A 143 16.36 25.26 6.81
CA MET A 143 15.15 24.74 7.43
C MET A 143 13.94 25.32 6.71
N LYS A 144 13.18 24.49 5.99
CA LYS A 144 11.95 24.87 5.29
C LYS A 144 10.79 23.95 5.69
N PRO A 145 9.55 24.47 5.77
CA PRO A 145 8.37 23.64 5.96
C PRO A 145 8.19 22.76 4.70
N LEU A 146 8.28 21.45 4.88
CA LEU A 146 8.10 20.48 3.80
C LEU A 146 6.61 20.15 3.67
N SER A 147 5.96 20.64 2.61
CA SER A 147 4.59 20.26 2.28
C SER A 147 4.58 19.15 1.23
N HIS A 148 4.01 17.99 1.57
CA HIS A 148 3.71 16.94 0.59
C HIS A 148 2.20 16.87 0.36
N SER A 149 1.76 17.12 -0.88
CA SER A 149 0.36 16.95 -1.25
C SER A 149 0.06 15.48 -1.53
N ILE A 150 -0.78 14.86 -0.71
CA ILE A 150 -1.30 13.50 -0.94
C ILE A 150 -2.66 13.62 -1.60
N ARG A 151 -2.86 12.92 -2.73
CA ARG A 151 -4.16 12.78 -3.38
C ARG A 151 -4.80 11.46 -2.94
N ALA A 152 -5.83 11.55 -2.11
CA ALA A 152 -6.61 10.40 -1.67
C ALA A 152 -8.02 10.46 -2.27
N VAL A 153 -8.59 9.29 -2.55
CA VAL A 153 -9.99 9.14 -2.93
C VAL A 153 -10.85 8.96 -1.68
N GLY A 154 -12.03 9.57 -1.65
CA GLY A 154 -13.01 9.44 -0.57
C GLY A 154 -14.34 8.92 -1.08
N ARG A 155 -15.12 8.27 -0.20
CA ARG A 155 -16.51 7.89 -0.48
C ARG A 155 -17.44 8.75 0.35
N VAL A 156 -18.52 9.23 -0.26
CA VAL A 156 -19.61 9.88 0.47
C VAL A 156 -20.44 8.79 1.14
N VAL A 157 -20.43 8.77 2.47
CA VAL A 157 -21.22 7.86 3.31
C VAL A 157 -22.29 8.68 4.00
N PRO A 158 -23.54 8.18 4.13
CA PRO A 158 -24.55 8.87 4.91
C PRO A 158 -24.10 9.04 6.36
N GLU A 159 -24.46 10.17 6.96
CA GLU A 159 -24.19 10.45 8.37
C GLU A 159 -24.91 9.44 9.27
N THR A 160 -24.18 8.68 10.09
CA THR A 160 -24.76 7.65 10.96
C THR A 160 -25.66 8.24 12.05
N GLN A 161 -25.36 9.46 12.52
CA GLN A 161 -26.18 10.15 13.53
C GLN A 161 -27.49 10.73 12.98
N ARG A 162 -27.66 10.84 11.66
CA ARG A 162 -28.87 11.35 11.00
C ARG A 162 -29.67 10.23 10.34
N VAL A 163 -29.73 9.07 11.00
CA VAL A 163 -30.54 7.93 10.56
C VAL A 163 -31.62 7.68 11.60
N TRP A 164 -32.89 7.88 11.21
CA TRP A 164 -34.05 7.60 12.05
C TRP A 164 -34.75 6.33 11.56
N ARG A 165 -34.91 5.36 12.45
CA ARG A 165 -35.71 4.16 12.19
C ARG A 165 -37.03 4.30 12.94
N VAL A 166 -38.11 4.49 12.20
CA VAL A 166 -39.46 4.58 12.77
C VAL A 166 -40.02 3.16 12.84
N VAL A 167 -40.36 2.73 14.06
CA VAL A 167 -40.99 1.42 14.33
C VAL A 167 -42.36 1.65 14.96
N SER A 168 -43.34 0.79 14.67
CA SER A 168 -44.62 0.85 15.38
C SER A 168 -44.42 0.41 16.84
N ARG A 169 -45.10 1.07 17.77
CA ARG A 169 -45.07 0.71 19.19
C ARG A 169 -46.01 -0.44 19.55
N THR A 170 -46.99 -0.70 18.69
CA THR A 170 -48.00 -1.76 18.86
C THR A 170 -48.19 -2.53 17.56
N ALA A 171 -48.82 -3.70 17.68
CA ALA A 171 -49.24 -4.48 16.53
C ALA A 171 -50.37 -3.75 15.79
N ALA A 172 -50.20 -3.56 14.48
CA ALA A 172 -51.12 -2.81 13.65
C ALA A 172 -51.08 -3.24 12.18
N TYR A 173 -52.20 -3.04 11.49
CA TYR A 173 -52.33 -3.18 10.05
C TYR A 173 -52.06 -1.84 9.35
N VAL A 174 -51.41 -1.88 8.20
CA VAL A 174 -51.18 -0.69 7.36
C VAL A 174 -52.46 -0.37 6.58
N GLN A 175 -53.01 0.83 6.75
CA GLN A 175 -54.19 1.29 6.02
C GLN A 175 -53.81 2.07 4.76
N GLU A 176 -52.86 3.01 4.89
CA GLU A 176 -52.42 3.87 3.80
C GLU A 176 -50.90 4.07 3.90
N LEU A 177 -50.23 4.06 2.74
CA LEU A 177 -48.80 4.36 2.60
C LEU A 177 -48.65 5.73 1.94
N GLY A 178 -48.04 6.66 2.67
CA GLY A 178 -47.71 7.99 2.15
C GLY A 178 -46.40 8.02 1.36
N VAL A 179 -45.54 7.01 1.53
CA VAL A 179 -44.29 6.81 0.81
C VAL A 179 -44.26 5.37 0.31
N ASN A 180 -44.14 5.20 -1.00
CA ASN A 180 -44.36 3.90 -1.63
C ASN A 180 -43.07 3.24 -2.13
N ALA A 181 -41.95 3.97 -2.17
CA ALA A 181 -40.70 3.47 -2.71
C ALA A 181 -39.47 3.85 -1.86
N PRO A 182 -38.47 2.95 -1.75
CA PRO A 182 -37.19 3.28 -1.13
C PRO A 182 -36.44 4.33 -1.97
N GLY A 183 -35.85 5.32 -1.29
CA GLY A 183 -35.14 6.43 -1.95
C GLY A 183 -36.02 7.62 -2.32
N GLU A 184 -37.32 7.56 -2.06
CA GLU A 184 -38.20 8.72 -2.17
C GLU A 184 -37.80 9.81 -1.16
N LEU A 185 -37.76 11.07 -1.61
CA LEU A 185 -37.37 12.20 -0.78
C LEU A 185 -38.51 12.57 0.18
N VAL A 186 -38.24 12.53 1.48
CA VAL A 186 -39.21 12.87 2.52
C VAL A 186 -38.82 14.13 3.29
N LYS A 187 -39.82 14.92 3.69
CA LYS A 187 -39.64 16.11 4.55
C LYS A 187 -39.83 15.76 6.03
N LYS A 188 -39.25 16.58 6.91
CA LYS A 188 -39.52 16.49 8.36
C LYS A 188 -41.03 16.62 8.61
N ASN A 189 -41.57 15.74 9.46
CA ASN A 189 -42.99 15.66 9.81
C ASN A 189 -43.94 15.22 8.67
N GLN A 190 -43.41 14.73 7.55
CA GLN A 190 -44.26 14.11 6.52
C GLN A 190 -44.83 12.78 7.02
N VAL A 191 -46.12 12.57 6.80
CA VAL A 191 -46.79 11.31 7.15
C VAL A 191 -46.28 10.19 6.25
N LEU A 192 -45.68 9.16 6.84
CA LEU A 192 -45.10 8.03 6.11
C LEU A 192 -46.13 6.91 5.88
N MET A 193 -46.94 6.60 6.89
CA MET A 193 -48.02 5.61 6.80
C MET A 193 -49.10 5.89 7.85
N LYS A 194 -50.31 5.39 7.60
CA LYS A 194 -51.38 5.30 8.60
C LYS A 194 -51.55 3.86 9.03
N LEU A 195 -51.59 3.65 10.34
CA LEU A 195 -51.65 2.34 10.99
C LEU A 195 -52.96 2.20 11.78
N TYR A 196 -53.53 1.01 11.74
CA TYR A 196 -54.70 0.62 12.51
C TYR A 196 -54.37 -0.51 13.46
N SER A 197 -54.47 -0.26 14.77
CA SER A 197 -54.24 -1.26 15.81
C SER A 197 -55.59 -1.65 16.43
N PRO A 198 -56.08 -2.89 16.21
CA PRO A 198 -57.30 -3.36 16.85
C PRO A 198 -57.20 -3.35 18.37
N GLU A 199 -56.04 -3.75 18.90
CA GLU A 199 -55.76 -3.83 20.34
C GLU A 199 -55.87 -2.46 21.02
N LEU A 200 -55.28 -1.41 20.44
CA LEU A 200 -55.42 -0.06 21.00
C LEU A 200 -56.87 0.44 20.94
N LEU A 201 -57.60 0.11 19.86
CA LEU A 201 -58.99 0.52 19.73
C LEU A 201 -59.87 -0.16 20.77
N THR A 202 -59.66 -1.45 21.04
CA THR A 202 -60.40 -2.18 22.08
C THR A 202 -60.10 -1.60 23.45
N THR A 203 -58.83 -1.43 23.81
CA THR A 203 -58.44 -0.85 25.11
C THR A 203 -58.95 0.58 25.28
N GLN A 204 -58.95 1.39 24.23
CA GLN A 204 -59.50 2.74 24.28
C GLN A 204 -61.00 2.73 24.57
N ARG A 205 -61.77 1.83 23.93
CA ARG A 205 -63.21 1.71 24.16
C ARG A 205 -63.50 1.27 25.59
N GLU A 206 -62.80 0.25 26.07
CA GLU A 206 -62.91 -0.22 27.45
C GLU A 206 -62.63 0.92 28.45
N LEU A 207 -61.57 1.70 28.24
CA LEU A 207 -61.26 2.85 29.08
C LEU A 207 -62.38 3.90 29.07
N ILE A 208 -62.93 4.21 27.89
CA ILE A 208 -64.04 5.17 27.76
C ILE A 208 -65.29 4.67 28.49
N ASP A 209 -65.59 3.38 28.39
CA ASP A 209 -66.75 2.77 29.06
C ASP A 209 -66.59 2.81 30.59
N LEU A 210 -65.37 2.59 31.10
CA LEU A 210 -65.06 2.73 32.53
C LEU A 210 -65.15 4.17 33.03
N LEU A 211 -64.69 5.14 32.24
CA LEU A 211 -64.82 6.55 32.60
C LEU A 211 -66.29 6.99 32.63
N ARG A 212 -67.08 6.53 31.66
CA ARG A 212 -68.52 6.83 31.60
C ARG A 212 -69.28 6.22 32.77
N SER A 213 -68.95 4.99 33.18
CA SER A 213 -69.61 4.36 34.33
C SER A 213 -69.23 5.00 35.66
N ARG A 214 -67.99 5.48 35.80
CA ARG A 214 -67.54 6.25 36.97
C ARG A 214 -68.26 7.60 37.10
N ASP A 215 -68.42 8.32 35.99
CA ASP A 215 -68.98 9.68 35.97
C ASP A 215 -70.52 9.70 35.90
N GLY A 216 -71.14 8.53 35.64
CA GLY A 216 -72.59 8.34 35.52
C GLY A 216 -73.33 8.04 36.84
N THR A 217 -72.66 8.18 37.98
CA THR A 217 -73.22 8.12 39.34
C THR A 217 -72.99 9.44 40.06
#